data_AF-A0A1J8PNZ2-F1
#
_entry.id   AF-A0A1J8PNZ2-F1
#
_cell.length_a   1.000
_cell.length_b   1.000
_cell.length_c   1.000
_cell.angle_alpha   90.00
_cell.angle_beta   90.00
_cell.angle_gamma   90.00
#
_symmetry.space_group_name_H-M   'P 1'
#
loop_
_entity.id
_entity.type
_entity.pdbx_description
1 polymer ?
#
loop_
_entity_poly.entity_id
_entity_poly.type
_entity_poly.pdbx_seq_one_letter_code
_entity_poly.pdbx_strand_id
1 'polypeptide(L)'
;GLMEKHELELKAYLDEHKDTQVKESLEAFRDSLNAQCADLQFTLKIRLNEEFSHILQAESENQVLELIAFHKRLLNKTNQHSQLTWLTRQSLEEIKKAASDTLSTMEDWVSVIDILSDETKIMALAEINKNINDLYEHLDYFEEAVQVRVKEFKTKTLIDLELGTWSKKEVVDTYHVPLFDDNAFRVIVQLSDDLTQYTAYLAGKHFGNSTLVQMDEYGNYRVVYGPELGGIPDGKKVKFEILGHGDTVEKTMGKRTAADMAKSILDLKAHIPKTVDVTAVP
;
A
#
# COMPACT_ATOMS: atom_id res chain seq x y z
N GLY A 1 33.81 -5.91 -7.37
CA GLY A 1 33.63 -5.48 -5.96
C GLY A 1 34.94 -5.00 -5.37
N LEU A 2 34.93 -4.35 -4.19
CA LEU A 2 36.15 -3.81 -3.54
C LEU A 2 37.25 -4.88 -3.42
N MET A 3 36.88 -6.14 -3.12
CA MET A 3 37.81 -7.27 -3.05
C MET A 3 38.48 -7.63 -4.38
N GLU A 4 37.74 -7.74 -5.49
CA GLU A 4 38.35 -8.03 -6.80
C GLU A 4 39.40 -6.98 -7.19
N LYS A 5 39.14 -5.72 -6.82
CA LYS A 5 40.09 -4.61 -7.05
C LYS A 5 41.36 -4.78 -6.21
N HIS A 6 41.23 -5.08 -4.92
CA HIS A 6 42.38 -5.31 -4.04
C HIS A 6 43.12 -6.61 -4.39
N GLU A 7 42.43 -7.64 -4.87
CA GLU A 7 43.05 -8.89 -5.33
C GLU A 7 43.89 -8.67 -6.60
N LEU A 8 43.40 -7.85 -7.54
CA LEU A 8 44.16 -7.43 -8.72
C LEU A 8 45.39 -6.59 -8.35
N GLU A 9 45.24 -5.64 -7.42
CA GLU A 9 46.35 -4.81 -6.92
C GLU A 9 47.42 -5.64 -6.20
N LEU A 10 47.00 -6.58 -5.33
CA LEU A 10 47.92 -7.48 -4.62
C LEU A 10 48.63 -8.44 -5.58
N LYS A 11 47.92 -8.95 -6.60
CA LYS A 11 48.49 -9.81 -7.64
C LYS A 11 49.52 -9.08 -8.47
N ALA A 12 49.24 -7.85 -8.90
CA ALA A 12 50.21 -7.01 -9.62
C ALA A 12 51.47 -6.75 -8.77
N TYR A 13 51.30 -6.47 -7.48
CA TYR A 13 52.42 -6.28 -6.55
C TYR A 13 53.28 -7.55 -6.37
N LEU A 14 52.64 -8.72 -6.28
CA LEU A 14 53.29 -10.03 -6.18
C LEU A 14 54.06 -10.41 -7.45
N ASP A 15 53.56 -10.02 -8.62
CA ASP A 15 54.19 -10.30 -9.92
C ASP A 15 55.48 -9.48 -10.13
N GLU A 16 55.56 -8.27 -9.57
CA GLU A 16 56.73 -7.39 -9.66
C GLU A 16 57.79 -7.63 -8.57
N HIS A 17 57.44 -8.36 -7.49
CA HIS A 17 58.33 -8.60 -6.36
C HIS A 17 59.38 -9.69 -6.66
N LYS A 18 60.65 -9.39 -6.41
CA LYS A 18 61.81 -10.28 -6.69
C LYS A 18 62.29 -11.10 -5.49
N ASP A 19 61.87 -10.74 -4.28
CA ASP A 19 62.22 -11.48 -3.06
C ASP A 19 61.29 -12.69 -2.91
N THR A 20 61.85 -13.88 -3.08
CA THR A 20 61.11 -15.15 -3.06
C THR A 20 60.43 -15.41 -1.73
N GLN A 21 61.05 -15.04 -0.60
CA GLN A 21 60.53 -15.35 0.73
C GLN A 21 59.38 -14.41 1.13
N VAL A 22 59.49 -13.13 0.76
CA VAL A 22 58.41 -12.15 0.92
C VAL A 22 57.23 -12.51 0.02
N LYS A 23 57.50 -12.95 -1.22
CA LYS A 23 56.46 -13.38 -2.17
C LYS A 23 55.66 -14.58 -1.65
N GLU A 24 56.33 -15.64 -1.19
CA GLU A 24 55.68 -16.83 -0.62
C GLU A 24 54.80 -16.47 0.60
N SER A 25 55.29 -15.58 1.47
CA SER A 25 54.55 -15.13 2.65
C SER A 25 53.27 -14.36 2.29
N LEU A 26 53.34 -13.49 1.28
CA LEU A 26 52.20 -12.71 0.79
C LEU A 26 51.19 -13.58 0.02
N GLU A 27 51.65 -14.59 -0.73
CA GLU A 27 50.77 -15.58 -1.37
C GLU A 27 50.01 -16.40 -0.33
N ALA A 28 50.68 -16.91 0.70
CA ALA A 28 50.04 -17.63 1.80
C ALA A 28 49.02 -16.77 2.56
N PHE A 29 49.31 -15.48 2.75
CA PHE A 29 48.38 -14.53 3.36
C PHE A 29 47.14 -14.30 2.48
N ARG A 30 47.33 -14.10 1.16
CA ARG A 30 46.23 -13.97 0.19
C ARG A 30 45.32 -15.19 0.21
N ASP A 31 45.91 -16.39 0.17
CA ASP A 31 45.14 -17.63 0.13
C ASP A 31 44.38 -17.86 1.46
N SER A 32 44.97 -17.48 2.60
CA SER A 32 44.27 -17.48 3.91
C SER A 32 43.08 -16.51 3.95
N LEU A 33 43.25 -15.28 3.44
CA LEU A 33 42.16 -14.32 3.34
C LEU A 33 41.04 -14.82 2.43
N ASN A 34 41.39 -15.40 1.28
CA ASN A 34 40.43 -15.97 0.34
C ASN A 34 39.65 -17.15 0.97
N ALA A 35 40.32 -18.01 1.73
CA ALA A 35 39.67 -19.11 2.45
C ALA A 35 38.70 -18.60 3.53
N GLN A 36 39.10 -17.61 4.33
CA GLN A 36 38.23 -16.99 5.35
C GLN A 36 37.02 -16.29 4.71
N CYS A 37 37.21 -15.62 3.58
CA CYS A 37 36.10 -15.00 2.84
C CYS A 37 35.12 -16.05 2.30
N ALA A 38 35.62 -17.17 1.76
CA ALA A 38 34.77 -18.25 1.27
C ALA A 38 33.94 -18.88 2.41
N ASP A 39 34.52 -19.07 3.59
CA ASP A 39 33.83 -19.60 4.77
C ASP A 39 32.75 -18.65 5.28
N LEU A 40 33.04 -17.34 5.34
CA LEU A 40 32.06 -16.31 5.67
C LEU A 40 30.90 -16.29 4.66
N GLN A 41 31.19 -16.35 3.36
CA GLN A 41 30.17 -16.41 2.31
C GLN A 41 29.29 -17.66 2.43
N PHE A 42 29.89 -18.82 2.73
CA PHE A 42 29.17 -20.07 2.94
C PHE A 42 28.23 -19.98 4.15
N THR A 43 28.72 -19.46 5.28
CA THR A 43 27.94 -19.29 6.52
C THR A 43 26.79 -18.30 6.32
N LEU A 44 27.05 -17.18 5.63
CA LEU A 44 26.01 -16.20 5.29
C LEU A 44 24.91 -16.83 4.41
N LYS A 45 25.29 -17.64 3.42
CA LYS A 45 24.33 -18.32 2.55
C LYS A 45 23.43 -19.29 3.31
N ILE A 46 23.99 -20.08 4.23
CA ILE A 46 23.19 -21.00 5.07
C ILE A 46 22.16 -20.20 5.88
N ARG A 47 22.60 -19.16 6.58
CA ARG A 47 21.71 -18.33 7.40
C ARG A 47 20.57 -17.70 6.58
N LEU A 48 20.88 -17.17 5.41
CA LEU A 48 19.87 -16.57 4.53
C LEU A 48 18.87 -17.61 4.00
N ASN A 49 19.32 -18.83 3.71
CA ASN A 49 18.42 -19.93 3.32
C ASN A 49 17.51 -20.39 4.48
N GLU A 50 18.03 -20.44 5.70
CA GLU A 50 17.26 -20.76 6.90
C GLU A 50 16.18 -19.70 7.15
N GLU A 51 16.57 -18.42 7.09
CA GLU A 51 15.63 -17.30 7.21
C GLU A 51 14.56 -17.35 6.13
N PHE A 52 14.94 -17.58 4.87
CA PHE A 52 14.00 -17.71 3.77
C PHE A 52 13.01 -18.86 3.99
N SER A 53 13.51 -20.01 4.46
CA SER A 53 12.67 -21.18 4.75
C SER A 53 11.68 -20.90 5.89
N HIS A 54 12.08 -20.12 6.88
CA HIS A 54 11.21 -19.70 7.97
C HIS A 54 10.07 -18.79 7.47
N ILE A 55 10.37 -17.83 6.60
CA ILE A 55 9.35 -16.95 5.99
C ILE A 55 8.32 -17.79 5.19
N LEU A 56 8.77 -18.82 4.48
CA LEU A 56 7.88 -19.71 3.73
C LEU A 56 6.96 -20.57 4.64
N GLN A 57 7.33 -20.77 5.90
CA GLN A 57 6.55 -21.54 6.87
C GLN A 57 5.64 -20.68 7.74
N ALA A 58 5.82 -19.36 7.75
CA ALA A 58 4.99 -18.44 8.52
C ALA A 58 3.54 -18.44 8.01
N GLU A 59 2.57 -18.28 8.91
CA GLU A 59 1.15 -18.12 8.54
C GLU A 59 0.97 -16.88 7.65
N SER A 60 0.05 -16.98 6.70
CA SER A 60 -0.02 -16.14 5.49
C SER A 60 -0.21 -14.64 5.72
N GLU A 61 -0.65 -14.22 6.91
CA GLU A 61 -1.10 -12.84 7.19
C GLU A 61 -0.06 -11.75 6.94
N ASN A 62 1.24 -12.09 6.86
CA ASN A 62 2.30 -11.13 6.50
C ASN A 62 3.37 -11.70 5.56
N GLN A 63 3.16 -12.89 4.99
CA GLN A 63 4.20 -13.59 4.23
C GLN A 63 4.71 -12.78 3.03
N VAL A 64 3.82 -12.10 2.29
CA VAL A 64 4.19 -11.25 1.14
C VAL A 64 5.12 -10.10 1.58
N LEU A 65 4.80 -9.42 2.68
CA LEU A 65 5.60 -8.31 3.22
C LEU A 65 6.97 -8.78 3.72
N GLU A 66 7.02 -9.91 4.42
CA GLU A 66 8.28 -10.50 4.88
C GLU A 66 9.18 -10.91 3.70
N LEU A 67 8.60 -11.52 2.66
CA LEU A 67 9.32 -11.88 1.44
C LEU A 67 9.85 -10.64 0.70
N ILE A 68 9.05 -9.57 0.59
CA ILE A 68 9.49 -8.29 0.00
C ILE A 68 10.63 -7.68 0.81
N ALA A 69 10.51 -7.65 2.14
CA ALA A 69 11.55 -7.12 3.02
C ALA A 69 12.85 -7.95 2.91
N PHE A 70 12.74 -9.27 2.83
CA PHE A 70 13.86 -10.18 2.59
C PHE A 70 14.50 -9.93 1.22
N HIS A 71 13.71 -9.84 0.15
CA HIS A 71 14.21 -9.59 -1.20
C HIS A 71 14.92 -8.22 -1.32
N LYS A 72 14.37 -7.16 -0.70
CA LYS A 72 15.02 -5.84 -0.63
C LYS A 72 16.40 -5.91 0.05
N ARG A 73 16.55 -6.74 1.09
CA ARG A 73 17.85 -6.97 1.74
C ARG A 73 18.84 -7.70 0.84
N LEU A 74 18.38 -8.67 0.04
CA LEU A 74 19.22 -9.36 -0.94
C LEU A 74 19.74 -8.42 -2.03
N LEU A 75 18.92 -7.45 -2.46
CA LEU A 75 19.29 -6.47 -3.49
C LEU A 75 20.29 -5.39 -3.02
N ASN A 76 20.53 -5.24 -1.72
CA ASN A 76 21.44 -4.21 -1.21
C ASN A 76 22.89 -4.44 -1.68
N LYS A 77 23.63 -3.36 -1.99
CA LYS A 77 24.94 -3.36 -2.70
C LYS A 77 26.03 -4.21 -2.04
N THR A 78 25.88 -4.54 -0.76
CA THR A 78 26.77 -5.43 0.00
C THR A 78 26.68 -6.90 -0.43
N ASN A 79 25.65 -7.29 -1.19
CA ASN A 79 25.34 -8.68 -1.54
C ASN A 79 25.53 -9.03 -3.03
N GLN A 80 26.28 -8.22 -3.79
CA GLN A 80 26.61 -8.48 -5.21
C GLN A 80 27.61 -9.64 -5.38
N HIS A 81 27.23 -10.82 -4.90
CA HIS A 81 27.95 -12.07 -5.11
C HIS A 81 27.08 -12.99 -5.95
N SER A 82 27.70 -13.66 -6.93
CA SER A 82 27.03 -14.63 -7.81
C SER A 82 26.19 -15.66 -7.05
N GLN A 83 26.64 -16.02 -5.85
CA GLN A 83 26.02 -17.01 -4.96
C GLN A 83 24.64 -16.61 -4.42
N LEU A 84 24.29 -15.32 -4.37
CA LEU A 84 22.98 -14.83 -3.91
C LEU A 84 22.00 -14.57 -5.06
N THR A 85 22.46 -14.62 -6.31
CA THR A 85 21.62 -14.41 -7.51
C THR A 85 20.45 -15.38 -7.55
N TRP A 86 20.71 -16.66 -7.24
CA TRP A 86 19.67 -17.68 -7.24
C TRP A 86 18.63 -17.44 -6.15
N LEU A 87 19.08 -17.12 -4.93
CA LEU A 87 18.18 -16.84 -3.81
C LEU A 87 17.34 -15.58 -4.05
N THR A 88 17.94 -14.56 -4.68
CA THR A 88 17.25 -13.32 -5.09
C THR A 88 16.16 -13.60 -6.12
N ARG A 89 16.44 -14.47 -7.09
CA ARG A 89 15.45 -14.90 -8.07
C ARG A 89 14.34 -15.71 -7.41
N GLN A 90 14.70 -16.67 -6.57
CA GLN A 90 13.72 -17.51 -5.87
C GLN A 90 12.80 -16.67 -4.98
N SER A 91 13.34 -15.72 -4.22
CA SER A 91 12.52 -14.88 -3.36
C SER A 91 11.53 -14.05 -4.18
N LEU A 92 11.90 -13.57 -5.37
CA LEU A 92 10.98 -12.86 -6.24
C LEU A 92 9.84 -13.75 -6.76
N GLU A 93 10.14 -14.99 -7.15
CA GLU A 93 9.11 -15.94 -7.58
C GLU A 93 8.14 -16.30 -6.43
N GLU A 94 8.64 -16.46 -5.21
CA GLU A 94 7.77 -16.69 -4.05
C GLU A 94 6.94 -15.45 -3.69
N ILE A 95 7.46 -14.22 -3.86
CA ILE A 95 6.65 -12.98 -3.71
C ILE A 95 5.46 -13.01 -4.66
N LYS A 96 5.69 -13.32 -5.95
CA LYS A 96 4.63 -13.36 -6.96
C LYS A 96 3.57 -14.41 -6.62
N LYS A 97 4.01 -15.61 -6.23
CA LYS A 97 3.13 -16.70 -5.86
C LYS A 97 2.30 -16.34 -4.63
N ALA A 98 2.95 -15.90 -3.55
CA ALA A 98 2.27 -15.53 -2.31
C ALA A 98 1.25 -14.40 -2.56
N ALA A 99 1.59 -13.39 -3.35
CA ALA A 99 0.65 -12.31 -3.71
C ALA A 99 -0.57 -12.83 -4.48
N SER A 100 -0.37 -13.77 -5.41
CA SER A 100 -1.48 -14.41 -6.13
C SER A 100 -2.37 -15.25 -5.19
N ASP A 101 -1.76 -16.02 -4.29
CA ASP A 101 -2.48 -16.88 -3.34
C ASP A 101 -3.28 -16.03 -2.33
N THR A 102 -2.69 -14.94 -1.81
CA THR A 102 -3.39 -13.96 -0.96
C THR A 102 -4.58 -13.34 -1.69
N LEU A 103 -4.40 -12.94 -2.95
CA LEU A 103 -5.49 -12.36 -3.74
C LEU A 103 -6.63 -13.35 -4.00
N SER A 104 -6.30 -14.60 -4.36
CA SER A 104 -7.30 -15.66 -4.52
C SER A 104 -8.04 -15.95 -3.21
N THR A 105 -7.34 -15.96 -2.08
CA THR A 105 -7.97 -16.10 -0.76
C THR A 105 -8.97 -14.97 -0.49
N MET A 106 -8.62 -13.72 -0.81
CA MET A 106 -9.54 -12.59 -0.68
C MET A 106 -10.77 -12.74 -1.60
N GLU A 107 -10.57 -13.15 -2.86
CA GLU A 107 -11.66 -13.42 -3.80
C GLU A 107 -12.59 -14.56 -3.32
N ASP A 108 -12.04 -15.59 -2.70
CA ASP A 108 -12.82 -16.68 -2.09
C ASP A 108 -13.65 -16.14 -0.91
N TRP A 109 -13.07 -15.29 -0.05
CA TRP A 109 -13.82 -14.62 1.02
C TRP A 109 -14.96 -13.77 0.48
N VAL A 110 -14.75 -13.01 -0.59
CA VAL A 110 -15.81 -12.23 -1.26
C VAL A 110 -16.99 -13.12 -1.64
N SER A 111 -16.74 -14.34 -2.13
CA SER A 111 -17.79 -15.25 -2.59
C SER A 111 -18.71 -15.77 -1.46
N VAL A 112 -18.24 -15.75 -0.22
CA VAL A 112 -18.98 -16.27 0.95
C VAL A 112 -19.35 -15.17 1.95
N ILE A 113 -18.95 -13.92 1.73
CA ILE A 113 -19.03 -12.87 2.74
C ILE A 113 -20.45 -12.54 3.21
N ASP A 114 -21.43 -12.70 2.32
CA ASP A 114 -22.84 -12.38 2.60
C ASP A 114 -23.56 -13.43 3.45
N ILE A 115 -22.97 -14.62 3.62
CA ILE A 115 -23.51 -15.69 4.46
C ILE A 115 -22.84 -15.78 5.83
N LEU A 116 -21.83 -14.94 6.09
CA LEU A 116 -21.12 -14.88 7.37
C LEU A 116 -21.95 -14.16 8.45
N SER A 117 -21.63 -14.44 9.72
CA SER A 117 -22.13 -13.61 10.83
C SER A 117 -21.53 -12.21 10.79
N ASP A 118 -22.22 -11.23 11.37
CA ASP A 118 -21.77 -9.82 11.40
C ASP A 118 -20.35 -9.67 11.95
N GLU A 119 -20.01 -10.35 13.04
CA GLU A 119 -18.66 -10.31 13.63
C GLU A 119 -17.60 -10.90 12.69
N THR A 120 -17.87 -12.05 12.08
CA THR A 120 -16.94 -12.68 11.12
C THR A 120 -16.77 -11.84 9.87
N LYS A 121 -17.86 -11.21 9.40
CA LYS A 121 -17.86 -10.31 8.26
C LYS A 121 -16.98 -9.09 8.52
N ILE A 122 -17.09 -8.46 9.70
CA ILE A 122 -16.24 -7.33 10.09
C ILE A 122 -14.76 -7.72 10.09
N MET A 123 -14.42 -8.87 10.70
CA MET A 123 -13.03 -9.35 10.71
C MET A 123 -12.50 -9.65 9.30
N ALA A 124 -13.30 -10.32 8.47
CA ALA A 124 -12.93 -10.64 7.09
C ALA A 124 -12.70 -9.38 6.26
N LEU A 125 -13.57 -8.37 6.39
CA LEU A 125 -13.44 -7.10 5.68
C LEU A 125 -12.20 -6.32 6.11
N ALA A 126 -11.90 -6.28 7.41
CA ALA A 126 -10.69 -5.65 7.93
C ALA A 126 -9.42 -6.31 7.35
N GLU A 127 -9.41 -7.64 7.31
CA GLU A 127 -8.28 -8.42 6.78
C GLU A 127 -8.14 -8.28 5.26
N ILE A 128 -9.24 -8.31 4.51
CA ILE A 128 -9.25 -8.03 3.06
C ILE A 128 -8.71 -6.63 2.80
N ASN A 129 -9.19 -5.62 3.52
CA ASN A 129 -8.76 -4.25 3.34
C ASN A 129 -7.27 -4.07 3.67
N LYS A 130 -6.77 -4.69 4.74
CA LYS A 130 -5.34 -4.67 5.07
C LYS A 130 -4.52 -5.28 3.93
N ASN A 131 -4.82 -6.53 3.56
CA ASN A 131 -4.06 -7.27 2.56
C ASN A 131 -4.08 -6.59 1.19
N ILE A 132 -5.24 -6.11 0.72
CA ILE A 132 -5.29 -5.46 -0.59
C ILE A 132 -4.53 -4.13 -0.61
N ASN A 133 -4.49 -3.39 0.50
CA ASN A 133 -3.67 -2.19 0.61
C ASN A 133 -2.18 -2.52 0.56
N ASP A 134 -1.75 -3.53 1.31
CA ASP A 134 -0.35 -4.00 1.31
C ASP A 134 0.09 -4.46 -0.09
N LEU A 135 -0.76 -5.22 -0.80
CA LEU A 135 -0.51 -5.60 -2.20
C LEU A 135 -0.45 -4.36 -3.10
N TYR A 136 -1.38 -3.41 -2.94
CA TYR A 136 -1.44 -2.24 -3.79
C TYR A 136 -0.20 -1.33 -3.65
N GLU A 137 0.40 -1.24 -2.46
CA GLU A 137 1.63 -0.48 -2.21
C GLU A 137 2.89 -1.12 -2.81
N HIS A 138 2.81 -2.39 -3.23
CA HIS A 138 3.94 -3.20 -3.71
C HIS A 138 3.70 -3.83 -5.08
N LEU A 139 2.85 -3.20 -5.90
CA LEU A 139 2.50 -3.64 -7.25
C LEU A 139 3.71 -3.90 -8.15
N ASP A 140 4.81 -3.18 -7.94
CA ASP A 140 6.05 -3.28 -8.73
C ASP A 140 6.73 -4.65 -8.64
N TYR A 141 6.40 -5.45 -7.62
CA TYR A 141 6.90 -6.81 -7.46
C TYR A 141 6.08 -7.86 -8.22
N PHE A 142 4.90 -7.51 -8.71
CA PHE A 142 3.93 -8.47 -9.24
C PHE A 142 3.87 -8.46 -10.77
N GLU A 143 3.43 -9.57 -11.34
CA GLU A 143 3.16 -9.65 -12.78
C GLU A 143 1.97 -8.78 -13.16
N GLU A 144 1.95 -8.27 -14.41
CA GLU A 144 0.94 -7.32 -14.88
C GLU A 144 -0.49 -7.80 -14.64
N ALA A 145 -0.76 -9.09 -14.87
CA ALA A 145 -2.08 -9.70 -14.65
C ALA A 145 -2.52 -9.60 -13.17
N VAL A 146 -1.61 -9.83 -12.22
CA VAL A 146 -1.89 -9.70 -10.78
C VAL A 146 -2.05 -8.23 -10.41
N GLN A 147 -1.22 -7.34 -10.95
CA GLN A 147 -1.37 -5.90 -10.70
C GLN A 147 -2.74 -5.37 -11.12
N VAL A 148 -3.25 -5.80 -12.28
CA VAL A 148 -4.59 -5.41 -12.76
C VAL A 148 -5.66 -5.92 -11.81
N ARG A 149 -5.59 -7.18 -11.40
CA ARG A 149 -6.57 -7.76 -10.44
C ARG A 149 -6.53 -7.04 -9.09
N VAL A 150 -5.35 -6.76 -8.52
CA VAL A 150 -5.21 -6.00 -7.27
C VAL A 150 -5.83 -4.61 -7.40
N LYS A 151 -5.59 -3.91 -8.51
CA LYS A 151 -6.19 -2.60 -8.78
C LYS A 151 -7.71 -2.67 -8.88
N GLU A 152 -8.25 -3.62 -9.65
CA GLU A 152 -9.69 -3.81 -9.78
C GLU A 152 -10.33 -4.17 -8.43
N PHE A 153 -9.70 -5.08 -7.68
CA PHE A 153 -10.20 -5.49 -6.38
C PHE A 153 -10.28 -4.29 -5.42
N LYS A 154 -9.22 -3.48 -5.32
CA LYS A 154 -9.20 -2.29 -4.46
C LYS A 154 -10.21 -1.23 -4.91
N THR A 155 -10.27 -0.95 -6.21
CA THR A 155 -11.01 0.21 -6.74
C THR A 155 -12.47 -0.09 -7.06
N LYS A 156 -12.88 -1.36 -6.98
CA LYS A 156 -14.24 -1.78 -7.32
C LYS A 156 -14.77 -2.78 -6.32
N THR A 157 -14.16 -3.98 -6.23
CA THR A 157 -14.68 -5.07 -5.40
C THR A 157 -14.81 -4.67 -3.93
N LEU A 158 -13.76 -4.09 -3.34
CA LEU A 158 -13.77 -3.68 -1.94
C LEU A 158 -14.81 -2.58 -1.66
N ILE A 159 -14.91 -1.60 -2.57
CA ILE A 159 -15.91 -0.53 -2.47
C ILE A 159 -17.34 -1.10 -2.56
N ASP A 160 -17.58 -2.07 -3.44
CA ASP A 160 -18.87 -2.71 -3.59
C ASP A 160 -19.24 -3.58 -2.37
N LEU A 161 -18.26 -4.21 -1.71
CA LEU A 161 -18.50 -4.98 -0.49
C LEU A 161 -18.96 -4.12 0.69
N GLU A 162 -18.27 -3.01 0.92
CA GLU A 162 -18.53 -2.13 2.05
C GLU A 162 -19.67 -1.16 1.74
N LEU A 163 -19.45 -0.30 0.74
CA LEU A 163 -20.34 0.79 0.41
C LEU A 163 -21.48 0.35 -0.49
N GLY A 164 -21.37 -0.76 -1.23
CA GLY A 164 -22.47 -1.30 -2.05
C GLY A 164 -23.76 -1.51 -1.26
N THR A 165 -23.63 -1.87 0.01
CA THR A 165 -24.75 -2.08 0.93
C THR A 165 -25.40 -0.77 1.43
N TRP A 166 -24.68 0.35 1.37
CA TRP A 166 -25.19 1.62 1.85
C TRP A 166 -26.28 2.15 0.94
N SER A 167 -27.31 2.68 1.56
CA SER A 167 -28.43 3.32 0.90
C SER A 167 -27.97 4.54 0.09
N LYS A 168 -28.68 4.81 -1.00
CA LYS A 168 -28.52 6.03 -1.81
C LYS A 168 -29.82 6.80 -1.75
N LYS A 169 -29.72 8.12 -1.58
CA LYS A 169 -30.87 9.02 -1.65
C LYS A 169 -30.69 9.95 -2.82
N GLU A 170 -31.76 10.13 -3.58
CA GLU A 170 -31.83 11.14 -4.63
C GLU A 170 -31.57 12.52 -4.01
N VAL A 171 -30.56 13.20 -4.53
CA VAL A 171 -30.31 14.60 -4.21
C VAL A 171 -31.27 15.42 -5.06
N VAL A 172 -32.07 16.26 -4.41
CA VAL A 172 -33.02 17.15 -5.08
C VAL A 172 -32.64 18.59 -4.82
N ASP A 173 -32.85 19.47 -5.80
CA ASP A 173 -32.65 20.91 -5.67
C ASP A 173 -33.70 21.49 -4.70
N THR A 174 -33.42 21.33 -3.41
CA THR A 174 -34.39 21.57 -2.33
C THR A 174 -34.48 23.07 -2.02
N TYR A 175 -33.38 23.80 -2.24
CA TYR A 175 -33.30 25.22 -2.02
C TYR A 175 -32.34 25.83 -3.04
N HIS A 176 -32.89 26.60 -3.97
CA HIS A 176 -32.09 27.56 -4.74
C HIS A 176 -31.63 28.67 -3.79
N VAL A 177 -30.64 28.39 -2.95
CA VAL A 177 -29.98 29.42 -2.13
C VAL A 177 -29.00 30.13 -3.06
N PRO A 178 -29.23 31.42 -3.40
CA PRO A 178 -28.23 32.19 -4.14
C PRO A 178 -26.97 32.23 -3.29
N LEU A 179 -25.83 31.89 -3.88
CA LEU A 179 -24.58 31.72 -3.15
C LEU A 179 -24.17 33.06 -2.51
N PHE A 180 -23.72 33.01 -1.26
CA PHE A 180 -22.94 34.10 -0.66
C PHE A 180 -21.48 34.10 -1.17
N ASP A 181 -21.06 33.04 -1.86
CA ASP A 181 -19.75 32.89 -2.49
C ASP A 181 -19.86 31.93 -3.71
N ASP A 182 -20.05 32.47 -4.92
CA ASP A 182 -20.32 31.72 -6.16
C ASP A 182 -19.21 30.72 -6.55
N ASN A 183 -18.02 30.85 -5.95
CA ASN A 183 -16.84 30.05 -6.25
C ASN A 183 -16.64 28.83 -5.34
N ALA A 184 -17.42 28.68 -4.26
CA ALA A 184 -17.26 27.57 -3.33
C ALA A 184 -17.93 26.29 -3.84
N PHE A 185 -17.16 25.20 -3.94
CA PHE A 185 -17.61 23.85 -4.27
C PHE A 185 -17.56 22.98 -3.01
N ARG A 186 -18.58 22.18 -2.74
CA ARG A 186 -18.66 21.35 -1.52
C ARG A 186 -18.35 19.89 -1.82
N VAL A 187 -17.41 19.33 -1.06
CA VAL A 187 -17.22 17.88 -1.01
C VAL A 187 -17.83 17.40 0.30
N ILE A 188 -19.01 16.81 0.21
CA ILE A 188 -19.76 16.30 1.35
C ILE A 188 -19.37 14.84 1.54
N VAL A 189 -18.90 14.48 2.73
CA VAL A 189 -18.39 13.14 3.06
C VAL A 189 -19.32 12.50 4.07
N GLN A 190 -20.03 11.45 3.65
CA GLN A 190 -20.88 10.60 4.49
C GLN A 190 -20.06 9.46 5.09
N LEU A 191 -19.98 9.40 6.43
CA LEU A 191 -19.20 8.39 7.16
C LEU A 191 -20.04 7.25 7.74
N SER A 192 -21.37 7.28 7.60
CA SER A 192 -22.29 6.23 8.09
C SER A 192 -23.55 6.17 7.23
N ASP A 193 -24.09 4.97 7.01
CA ASP A 193 -25.24 4.75 6.11
C ASP A 193 -26.52 5.48 6.57
N ASP A 194 -26.77 5.55 7.88
CA ASP A 194 -27.97 6.18 8.44
C ASP A 194 -28.02 7.71 8.23
N LEU A 195 -26.90 8.32 7.83
CA LEU A 195 -26.80 9.75 7.50
C LEU A 195 -27.24 10.08 6.06
N THR A 196 -27.63 9.08 5.27
CA THR A 196 -27.97 9.20 3.85
C THR A 196 -29.01 10.31 3.55
N GLN A 197 -30.02 10.49 4.40
CA GLN A 197 -31.01 11.57 4.21
C GLN A 197 -30.41 12.96 4.42
N TYR A 198 -29.60 13.14 5.46
CA TYR A 198 -29.04 14.45 5.83
C TYR A 198 -27.98 14.91 4.82
N THR A 199 -27.14 14.01 4.37
CA THR A 199 -26.06 14.32 3.42
C THR A 199 -26.61 14.62 2.02
N ALA A 200 -27.67 13.92 1.60
CA ALA A 200 -28.38 14.24 0.35
C ALA A 200 -29.04 15.63 0.41
N TYR A 201 -29.61 16.01 1.56
CA TYR A 201 -30.17 17.34 1.76
C TYR A 201 -29.08 18.44 1.70
N LEU A 202 -27.92 18.21 2.30
CA LEU A 202 -26.79 19.14 2.24
C LEU A 202 -26.28 19.32 0.81
N ALA A 203 -26.18 18.23 0.04
CA ALA A 203 -25.82 18.28 -1.37
C ALA A 203 -26.86 19.07 -2.17
N GLY A 204 -28.16 18.85 -1.87
CA GLY A 204 -29.27 19.52 -2.52
C GLY A 204 -29.32 21.04 -2.26
N LYS A 205 -28.84 21.50 -1.11
CA LYS A 205 -28.69 22.94 -0.80
C LYS A 205 -27.70 23.65 -1.72
N HIS A 206 -26.74 22.90 -2.26
CA HIS A 206 -25.71 23.38 -3.16
C HIS A 206 -25.68 22.52 -4.42
N PHE A 207 -26.86 22.24 -4.98
CA PHE A 207 -27.11 21.23 -6.01
C PHE A 207 -26.07 21.28 -7.15
N GLY A 208 -25.87 22.45 -7.77
CA GLY A 208 -24.92 22.60 -8.87
C GLY A 208 -23.43 22.74 -8.48
N ASN A 209 -23.10 22.81 -7.20
CA ASN A 209 -21.74 23.04 -6.69
C ASN A 209 -21.36 22.06 -5.57
N SER A 210 -21.81 20.80 -5.68
CA SER A 210 -21.48 19.76 -4.70
C SER A 210 -21.13 18.43 -5.33
N THR A 211 -20.26 17.70 -4.66
CA THR A 211 -20.06 16.26 -4.80
C THR A 211 -20.37 15.62 -3.46
N LEU A 212 -21.20 14.58 -3.45
CA LEU A 212 -21.46 13.76 -2.26
C LEU A 212 -20.73 12.43 -2.41
N VAL A 213 -19.88 12.13 -1.43
CA VAL A 213 -19.15 10.87 -1.34
C VAL A 213 -19.60 10.09 -0.12
N GLN A 214 -19.71 8.77 -0.27
CA GLN A 214 -19.80 7.85 0.85
C GLN A 214 -18.43 7.24 1.06
N MET A 215 -17.99 7.11 2.30
CA MET A 215 -16.66 6.61 2.64
C MET A 215 -16.74 5.59 3.78
N ASP A 216 -16.11 4.44 3.58
CA ASP A 216 -16.03 3.36 4.57
C ASP A 216 -14.89 3.60 5.57
N GLU A 217 -14.90 2.87 6.69
CA GLU A 217 -13.94 3.09 7.79
C GLU A 217 -12.46 2.99 7.37
N TYR A 218 -12.19 2.32 6.25
CA TYR A 218 -10.87 2.14 5.68
C TYR A 218 -10.44 3.25 4.72
N GLY A 219 -11.33 4.18 4.40
CA GLY A 219 -11.07 5.31 3.51
C GLY A 219 -11.36 5.03 2.04
N ASN A 220 -11.91 3.85 1.69
CA ASN A 220 -12.45 3.66 0.35
C ASN A 220 -13.72 4.49 0.21
N TYR A 221 -13.95 5.03 -0.98
CA TYR A 221 -15.07 5.92 -1.21
C TYR A 221 -15.73 5.63 -2.56
N ARG A 222 -17.00 6.03 -2.65
CA ARG A 222 -17.73 6.14 -3.92
C ARG A 222 -18.44 7.48 -4.00
N VAL A 223 -18.50 8.04 -5.20
CA VAL A 223 -19.32 9.23 -5.47
C VAL A 223 -20.75 8.78 -5.71
N VAL A 224 -21.70 9.39 -5.01
CA VAL A 224 -23.14 9.09 -5.14
C VAL A 224 -23.95 10.24 -5.71
N TYR A 225 -23.36 11.43 -5.81
CA TYR A 225 -23.94 12.59 -6.49
C TYR A 225 -22.85 13.60 -6.88
N GLY A 226 -23.08 14.31 -8.00
CA GLY A 226 -22.17 15.33 -8.52
C GLY A 226 -21.04 14.76 -9.37
N PRO A 227 -20.09 15.60 -9.81
CA PRO A 227 -18.90 15.14 -10.53
C PRO A 227 -18.00 14.31 -9.63
N GLU A 228 -17.24 13.39 -10.23
CA GLU A 228 -16.11 12.73 -9.58
C GLU A 228 -15.12 13.76 -9.00
N LEU A 229 -14.35 13.40 -7.97
CA LEU A 229 -13.40 14.33 -7.32
C LEU A 229 -12.39 14.92 -8.33
N GLY A 230 -11.94 14.12 -9.29
CA GLY A 230 -11.07 14.56 -10.39
C GLY A 230 -11.76 15.42 -11.46
N GLY A 231 -13.10 15.45 -11.45
CA GLY A 231 -13.94 16.24 -12.35
C GLY A 231 -14.50 17.52 -11.71
N ILE A 232 -14.02 17.89 -10.52
CA ILE A 232 -14.38 19.18 -9.90
C ILE A 232 -13.88 20.32 -10.81
N PRO A 233 -14.73 21.31 -11.15
CA PRO A 233 -14.35 22.38 -12.08
C PRO A 233 -13.16 23.21 -11.59
N ASP A 234 -12.26 23.57 -12.51
CA ASP A 234 -11.12 24.44 -12.25
C ASP A 234 -11.54 25.81 -11.69
N GLY A 235 -10.65 26.43 -10.90
CA GLY A 235 -10.87 27.77 -10.35
C GLY A 235 -11.90 27.83 -9.21
N LYS A 236 -12.46 26.68 -8.82
CA LYS A 236 -13.30 26.54 -7.63
C LYS A 236 -12.47 26.48 -6.35
N LYS A 237 -13.11 26.86 -5.25
CA LYS A 237 -12.60 26.70 -3.89
C LYS A 237 -13.36 25.58 -3.20
N VAL A 238 -12.67 24.50 -2.82
CA VAL A 238 -13.31 23.34 -2.19
C VAL A 238 -13.42 23.52 -0.68
N LYS A 239 -14.61 23.23 -0.17
CA LYS A 239 -14.90 23.05 1.25
C LYS A 239 -15.32 21.60 1.50
N PHE A 240 -14.61 20.93 2.42
CA PHE A 240 -15.04 19.63 2.91
C PHE A 240 -16.13 19.80 3.99
N GLU A 241 -17.20 19.01 3.88
CA GLU A 241 -18.24 18.89 4.90
C GLU A 241 -18.37 17.43 5.28
N ILE A 242 -17.84 17.07 6.45
CA ILE A 242 -17.72 15.68 6.86
C ILE A 242 -18.78 15.39 7.91
N LEU A 243 -19.56 14.34 7.69
CA LEU A 243 -20.68 13.96 8.54
C LEU A 243 -20.51 12.52 9.04
N GLY A 244 -20.43 12.39 10.35
CA GLY A 244 -20.40 11.12 11.07
C GLY A 244 -20.91 11.30 12.49
N HIS A 245 -21.36 10.22 13.13
CA HIS A 245 -21.68 10.23 14.55
C HIS A 245 -20.40 10.34 15.38
N GLY A 246 -20.39 11.23 16.35
CA GLY A 246 -19.29 11.32 17.32
C GLY A 246 -19.46 10.30 18.44
N ASP A 247 -18.36 9.68 18.85
CA ASP A 247 -18.25 8.91 20.09
C ASP A 247 -17.27 9.61 21.03
N THR A 248 -17.78 10.06 22.18
CA THR A 248 -16.97 10.81 23.16
C THR A 248 -16.04 9.92 23.98
N VAL A 249 -16.36 8.62 24.13
CA VAL A 249 -15.56 7.67 24.91
C VAL A 249 -14.36 7.24 24.08
N GLU A 250 -14.62 6.77 22.86
CA GLU A 250 -13.58 6.33 21.91
C GLU A 250 -12.87 7.53 21.23
N LYS A 251 -13.44 8.73 21.37
CA LYS A 251 -12.96 9.97 20.73
C LYS A 251 -12.90 9.84 19.21
N THR A 252 -13.93 9.25 18.62
CA THR A 252 -14.04 9.00 17.17
C THR A 252 -15.19 9.76 16.53
N MET A 253 -15.15 9.91 15.20
CA MET A 253 -16.27 10.36 14.38
C MET A 253 -16.47 9.38 13.23
N GLY A 254 -17.67 8.81 13.10
CA GLY A 254 -17.94 7.73 12.15
C GLY A 254 -16.97 6.56 12.34
N LYS A 255 -16.71 6.18 13.60
CA LYS A 255 -15.73 5.13 14.00
C LYS A 255 -14.26 5.40 13.65
N ARG A 256 -13.90 6.62 13.22
CA ARG A 256 -12.52 6.99 12.88
C ARG A 256 -11.90 7.90 13.92
N THR A 257 -10.63 7.69 14.24
CA THR A 257 -9.86 8.62 15.07
C THR A 257 -9.55 9.91 14.30
N ALA A 258 -9.07 10.94 14.99
CA ALA A 258 -8.61 12.17 14.34
C ALA A 258 -7.47 11.92 13.33
N ALA A 259 -6.60 10.94 13.60
CA ALA A 259 -5.51 10.58 12.70
C ALA A 259 -6.03 9.91 11.42
N ASP A 260 -6.97 8.97 11.55
CA ASP A 260 -7.61 8.30 10.41
C ASP A 260 -8.35 9.31 9.54
N MET A 261 -9.09 10.23 10.18
CA MET A 261 -9.79 11.31 9.47
C MET A 261 -8.83 12.21 8.69
N ALA A 262 -7.70 12.60 9.29
CA ALA A 262 -6.70 13.41 8.61
C ALA A 262 -6.12 12.68 7.38
N LYS A 263 -5.84 11.37 7.51
CA LYS A 263 -5.40 10.53 6.39
C LYS A 263 -6.45 10.49 5.29
N SER A 264 -7.72 10.19 5.61
CA SER A 264 -8.80 10.15 4.62
C SER A 264 -8.97 11.47 3.86
N ILE A 265 -8.86 12.62 4.55
CA ILE A 265 -8.95 13.94 3.88
C ILE A 265 -7.78 14.15 2.91
N LEU A 266 -6.56 13.75 3.29
CA LEU A 266 -5.40 13.83 2.40
C LEU A 266 -5.57 12.93 1.18
N ASP A 267 -6.09 11.72 1.37
CA ASP A 267 -6.35 10.77 0.29
C ASP A 267 -7.42 11.28 -0.67
N LEU A 268 -8.55 11.82 -0.16
CA LEU A 268 -9.57 12.46 -0.99
C LEU A 268 -9.01 13.67 -1.74
N LYS A 269 -8.20 14.51 -1.07
CA LYS A 269 -7.55 15.67 -1.68
C LYS A 269 -6.61 15.28 -2.83
N ALA A 270 -5.95 14.13 -2.77
CA ALA A 270 -5.07 13.66 -3.84
C ALA A 270 -5.81 13.41 -5.17
N HIS A 271 -7.12 13.19 -5.11
CA HIS A 271 -7.97 12.99 -6.28
C HIS A 271 -8.54 14.30 -6.86
N ILE A 272 -8.41 15.43 -6.15
CA ILE A 272 -8.89 16.74 -6.60
C ILE A 272 -7.82 17.42 -7.46
N PRO A 273 -8.17 18.06 -8.59
CA PRO A 273 -7.21 18.76 -9.43
C PRO A 273 -6.43 19.84 -8.65
N LYS A 274 -5.12 19.96 -8.91
CA LYS A 274 -4.25 20.97 -8.25
C LYS A 274 -4.64 22.42 -8.56
N THR A 275 -5.43 22.61 -9.61
CA THR A 275 -6.03 23.88 -10.05
C THR A 275 -7.19 24.35 -9.17
N VAL A 276 -7.65 23.49 -8.25
CA VAL A 276 -8.72 23.77 -7.29
C VAL A 276 -8.11 24.15 -5.95
N ASP A 277 -8.56 25.26 -5.36
CA ASP A 277 -8.09 25.71 -4.05
C ASP A 277 -8.78 24.92 -2.94
N VAL A 278 -8.04 24.05 -2.27
CA VAL A 278 -8.53 23.30 -1.11
C VAL A 278 -8.08 24.02 0.17
N THR A 279 -8.87 24.98 0.63
CA THR A 279 -8.67 25.57 1.96
C THR A 279 -9.04 24.56 3.04
N ALA A 280 -8.07 24.18 3.87
CA ALA A 280 -8.34 23.52 5.14
C ALA A 280 -9.22 24.47 5.96
N VAL A 281 -10.44 24.05 6.29
CA VAL A 281 -11.23 24.74 7.30
C VAL A 281 -10.65 24.31 8.65
N PRO A 282 -10.09 25.24 9.46
CA PRO A 282 -9.62 24.93 10.80
C PRO A 282 -10.74 24.48 11.73
#